data_AF-A0A949PCG7-F1
#
_entry.id   AF-A0A949PCG7-F1
#
_cell.length_a   1.000
_cell.length_b   1.000
_cell.length_c   1.000
_cell.angle_alpha   90.00
_cell.angle_beta   90.00
_cell.angle_gamma   90.00
#
_symmetry.space_group_name_H-M   'P 1'
#
loop_
_entity.id
_entity.type
_entity.pdbx_description
1 polymer ?
#
loop_
_entity_poly.entity_id
_entity_poly.type
_entity_poly.pdbx_seq_one_letter_code
_entity_poly.pdbx_strand_id
1 'polypeptide(L)'
;MNETFDVVYRILKWFSKLTGWTYHEINIIVYFILIPLIFAFFIDKILKKNYFKIGVAGFVFISLLFISDFEKFSTTLFNYSVDFLNWFEVIGLNFIQASVVICVIVPIIIIMVLMYINKKMKKNEG
;
A
#
# COMPACT_ATOMS: atom_id res chain seq x y z
N MET A 1 -13.88 -3.56 12.80
CA MET A 1 -13.60 -3.58 11.35
C MET A 1 -14.31 -2.45 10.63
N ASN A 2 -15.62 -2.26 10.80
CA ASN A 2 -16.34 -1.15 10.15
C ASN A 2 -15.82 0.24 10.54
N GLU A 3 -15.48 0.46 11.81
CA GLU A 3 -14.88 1.73 12.26
C GLU A 3 -13.49 1.97 11.65
N THR A 4 -12.63 0.95 11.62
CA THR A 4 -11.30 1.04 10.99
C THR A 4 -11.41 1.36 9.51
N PHE A 5 -12.35 0.69 8.82
CA PHE A 5 -12.65 0.97 7.42
C PHE A 5 -13.16 2.41 7.23
N ASP A 6 -14.09 2.88 8.06
CA ASP A 6 -14.63 4.24 7.96
C ASP A 6 -13.54 5.30 8.19
N VAL A 7 -12.66 5.09 9.18
CA VAL A 7 -11.52 5.99 9.43
C VAL A 7 -10.59 6.05 8.22
N VAL A 8 -10.19 4.89 7.69
CA VAL A 8 -9.32 4.81 6.51
C VAL A 8 -9.99 5.48 5.30
N TYR A 9 -11.25 5.16 5.04
CA TYR A 9 -12.03 5.75 3.96
C TYR A 9 -12.11 7.28 4.09
N ARG A 10 -12.40 7.80 5.28
CA ARG A 10 -12.45 9.25 5.53
C ARG A 10 -11.12 9.93 5.29
N ILE A 11 -10.01 9.32 5.72
CA ILE A 11 -8.66 9.85 5.49
C ILE A 11 -8.36 9.91 4.00
N LEU A 12 -8.60 8.82 3.26
CA LEU A 12 -8.38 8.80 1.81
C LEU A 12 -9.28 9.82 1.08
N LYS A 13 -10.55 9.93 1.49
CA LYS A 13 -11.48 10.89 0.91
C LYS A 13 -11.09 12.34 1.22
N TRP A 14 -10.51 12.59 2.39
CA TRP A 14 -9.95 13.89 2.73
C TRP A 14 -8.75 14.24 1.85
N PHE A 15 -7.83 13.29 1.62
CA PHE A 15 -6.72 13.48 0.67
C PHE A 15 -7.20 13.73 -0.77
N SER A 16 -8.23 13.00 -1.22
CA SER A 16 -8.88 13.23 -2.52
C SER A 16 -9.41 14.66 -2.63
N LYS A 17 -10.09 15.17 -1.60
CA LYS A 17 -10.57 16.57 -1.58
C LYS A 17 -9.44 17.60 -1.59
N LEU A 18 -8.32 17.32 -0.91
CA LEU A 18 -7.18 18.24 -0.83
C LEU A 18 -6.39 18.31 -2.13
N THR A 19 -6.21 17.18 -2.80
CA THR A 19 -5.39 17.06 -4.02
C THR A 19 -6.17 17.37 -5.29
N GLY A 20 -7.50 17.26 -5.26
CA GLY A 20 -8.36 17.32 -6.43
C GLY A 20 -8.41 16.00 -7.21
N TRP A 21 -7.67 14.97 -6.77
CA TRP A 21 -7.73 13.63 -7.35
C TRP A 21 -8.92 12.84 -6.86
N THR A 22 -9.36 11.87 -7.64
CA THR A 22 -10.43 10.95 -7.30
C THR A 22 -10.02 10.02 -6.15
N TYR A 23 -11.01 9.46 -5.46
CA TYR A 23 -10.78 8.46 -4.43
C TYR A 23 -10.03 7.23 -4.98
N HIS A 24 -10.30 6.81 -6.21
CA HIS A 24 -9.62 5.67 -6.85
C HIS A 24 -8.13 5.95 -7.04
N GLU A 25 -7.79 7.13 -7.57
CA GLU A 25 -6.40 7.56 -7.74
C GLU A 25 -5.65 7.56 -6.42
N ILE A 26 -6.21 8.21 -5.39
CA ILE A 26 -5.58 8.25 -4.07
C ILE A 26 -5.42 6.85 -3.47
N ASN A 27 -6.42 5.98 -3.65
CA ASN A 27 -6.34 4.60 -3.18
C ASN A 27 -5.17 3.87 -3.86
N ILE A 28 -5.07 3.93 -5.18
CA ILE A 28 -3.96 3.31 -5.93
C ILE A 28 -2.61 3.88 -5.50
N ILE A 29 -2.49 5.20 -5.34
CA ILE A 29 -1.24 5.83 -4.90
C ILE A 29 -0.83 5.35 -3.51
N VAL A 30 -1.75 5.32 -2.55
CA VAL A 30 -1.43 4.90 -1.18
C VAL A 30 -1.02 3.42 -1.14
N TYR A 31 -1.81 2.55 -1.77
CA TYR A 31 -1.65 1.10 -1.62
C TYR A 31 -0.64 0.48 -2.58
N PHE A 32 -0.50 1.00 -3.80
CA PHE A 32 0.41 0.45 -4.81
C PHE A 32 1.72 1.23 -4.95
N ILE A 33 1.81 2.45 -4.41
CA ILE A 33 3.03 3.26 -4.47
C ILE A 33 3.61 3.50 -3.08
N LEU A 34 2.89 4.17 -2.18
CA LEU A 34 3.43 4.60 -0.90
C LEU A 34 3.78 3.43 0.01
N ILE A 35 2.88 2.46 0.20
CA ILE A 35 3.14 1.30 1.07
C ILE A 35 4.34 0.46 0.57
N PRO A 36 4.41 0.08 -0.72
CA PRO A 36 5.59 -0.61 -1.26
C PRO A 36 6.89 0.18 -1.10
N LEU A 37 6.87 1.50 -1.28
CA LEU A 37 8.03 2.36 -1.04
C LEU A 37 8.45 2.36 0.45
N ILE A 38 7.49 2.37 1.38
CA ILE A 38 7.78 2.25 2.81
C ILE A 38 8.45 0.91 3.11
N PHE A 39 7.95 -0.20 2.55
CA PHE A 39 8.60 -1.51 2.73
C PHE A 39 10.01 -1.51 2.15
N ALA A 40 10.20 -0.96 0.95
CA ALA A 40 11.50 -0.89 0.32
C ALA A 40 12.51 -0.09 1.16
N PHE A 41 12.06 1.02 1.78
CA PHE A 41 12.87 1.80 2.69
C PHE A 41 13.28 1.02 3.96
N PHE A 42 12.37 0.24 4.54
CA PHE A 42 12.71 -0.62 5.68
C PHE A 42 13.68 -1.74 5.30
N ILE A 43 13.49 -2.37 4.14
CA ILE A 43 14.39 -3.40 3.61
C ILE A 43 15.80 -2.83 3.39
N ASP A 44 15.92 -1.65 2.79
CA ASP A 44 17.20 -0.97 2.60
C ASP A 44 17.92 -0.70 3.92
N LYS A 45 17.18 -0.28 4.96
CA LYS A 45 17.74 -0.11 6.32
C LYS A 45 18.30 -1.40 6.89
N ILE A 46 17.62 -2.52 6.67
CA ILE A 46 18.07 -3.85 7.09
C ILE A 46 19.34 -4.20 6.30
N LEU A 47 19.32 -4.11 4.97
CA LEU A 47 20.44 -4.50 4.11
C LEU A 47 21.62 -3.52 4.11
N LYS A 48 21.51 -2.37 4.79
CA LYS A 48 22.48 -1.26 4.77
C LYS A 48 22.85 -0.80 3.35
N LYS A 49 21.93 -0.97 2.40
CA LYS A 49 22.08 -0.57 1.01
C LYS A 49 20.93 0.38 0.66
N ASN A 50 21.11 1.19 -0.38
CA ASN A 50 20.10 2.15 -0.85
C ASN A 50 19.50 1.77 -2.21
N TYR A 51 19.91 0.63 -2.77
CA TYR A 51 19.57 0.27 -4.14
C TYR A 51 18.11 -0.19 -4.27
N PHE A 52 17.52 -0.78 -3.22
CA PHE A 52 16.19 -1.36 -3.33
C PHE A 52 15.11 -0.28 -3.39
N LYS A 53 15.18 0.76 -2.53
CA LYS A 53 14.24 1.89 -2.60
C LYS A 53 14.38 2.67 -3.91
N ILE A 54 15.60 2.83 -4.42
CA ILE A 54 15.85 3.52 -5.69
C ILE A 54 15.28 2.70 -6.85
N GLY A 55 15.46 1.38 -6.83
CA GLY A 55 14.89 0.48 -7.82
C GLY A 55 13.35 0.54 -7.84
N VAL A 56 12.71 0.47 -6.67
CA VAL A 56 11.25 0.57 -6.56
C VAL A 56 10.75 1.96 -7.00
N ALA A 57 11.39 3.04 -6.56
CA ALA A 57 11.02 4.39 -6.97
C ALA A 57 11.19 4.61 -8.47
N GLY A 58 12.28 4.12 -9.06
CA GLY A 58 12.53 4.17 -10.50
C GLY A 58 11.50 3.36 -11.28
N PHE A 59 11.17 2.16 -10.82
CA PHE A 59 10.14 1.33 -11.45
C PHE A 59 8.77 2.00 -11.43
N VAL A 60 8.37 2.59 -10.30
CA VAL A 60 7.12 3.36 -10.19
C VAL A 60 7.15 4.55 -11.15
N PHE A 61 8.24 5.32 -11.16
CA PHE A 61 8.37 6.49 -12.00
C PHE A 61 8.27 6.14 -13.49
N ILE A 62 8.99 5.11 -13.93
CA ILE A 62 8.92 4.62 -15.31
C ILE A 62 7.50 4.15 -15.63
N SER A 63 6.86 3.38 -14.74
CA SER A 63 5.48 2.91 -14.96
C SER A 63 4.50 4.06 -15.14
N LEU A 64 4.65 5.15 -14.37
CA LEU A 64 3.84 6.34 -14.49
C LEU A 64 4.01 7.05 -15.85
N LEU A 65 5.20 7.01 -16.44
CA LEU A 65 5.44 7.60 -17.78
C LEU A 65 4.70 6.86 -18.91
N PHE A 66 4.40 5.58 -18.72
CA PHE A 66 3.63 4.79 -19.71
C PHE A 66 2.11 4.95 -19.56
N ILE A 67 1.63 5.60 -18.49
CA ILE A 67 0.21 5.80 -18.24
C ILE A 67 -0.22 7.14 -18.85
N SER A 68 -0.92 7.08 -19.99
CA SER A 68 -1.43 8.29 -20.66
C SER A 68 -2.63 8.90 -19.95
N ASP A 69 -3.47 8.08 -19.30
CA ASP A 69 -4.66 8.52 -18.57
C ASP A 69 -4.66 7.85 -17.19
N PHE A 70 -4.22 8.62 -16.19
CA PHE A 70 -4.05 8.13 -14.83
C PHE A 70 -5.39 7.84 -14.15
N GLU A 71 -6.44 8.59 -14.46
CA GLU A 71 -7.76 8.41 -13.88
C GLU A 71 -8.38 7.08 -14.36
N LYS A 72 -8.31 6.82 -15.67
CA LYS A 72 -8.81 5.57 -16.25
C LYS A 72 -8.01 4.36 -15.77
N PHE A 73 -6.69 4.49 -15.72
CA PHE A 73 -5.81 3.44 -15.18
C PHE A 73 -6.15 3.13 -13.71
N SER A 74 -6.23 4.18 -12.88
CA SER A 74 -6.51 4.04 -11.44
C SER A 74 -7.88 3.43 -11.18
N THR A 75 -8.90 3.86 -11.93
CA THR A 75 -10.25 3.30 -11.82
C THR A 75 -10.29 1.83 -12.22
N THR A 76 -9.59 1.46 -13.30
CA THR A 76 -9.51 0.06 -13.74
C THR A 76 -8.81 -0.81 -12.70
N LEU A 77 -7.66 -0.37 -12.18
CA LEU A 77 -6.90 -1.09 -11.15
C LEU A 77 -7.67 -1.16 -9.82
N PHE A 78 -8.41 -0.11 -9.48
CA PHE A 78 -9.28 -0.09 -8.30
C PHE A 78 -10.41 -1.12 -8.44
N ASN A 79 -11.06 -1.21 -9.59
CA ASN A 79 -12.11 -2.20 -9.82
C ASN A 79 -11.56 -3.63 -9.70
N TYR A 80 -10.41 -3.92 -10.29
CA TYR A 80 -9.76 -5.23 -10.09
C TYR A 80 -9.41 -5.50 -8.61
N SER A 81 -9.03 -4.47 -7.86
CA SER A 81 -8.76 -4.60 -6.42
C SER A 81 -10.05 -4.90 -5.65
N VAL A 82 -11.16 -4.27 -6.03
CA VAL A 82 -12.49 -4.54 -5.44
C VAL A 82 -12.93 -5.97 -5.74
N ASP A 83 -12.76 -6.44 -6.99
CA ASP A 83 -13.07 -7.82 -7.37
C ASP A 83 -12.23 -8.83 -6.59
N PHE A 84 -10.93 -8.56 -6.42
CA PHE A 84 -10.04 -9.37 -5.58
C PHE A 84 -10.50 -9.41 -4.12
N LEU A 85 -10.94 -8.28 -3.56
CA LEU A 85 -11.44 -8.23 -2.18
C LEU A 85 -12.79 -8.96 -2.04
N ASN A 86 -13.67 -8.83 -3.02
CA ASN A 86 -14.95 -9.55 -3.06
C ASN A 86 -14.74 -11.06 -3.24
N TRP A 87 -13.66 -11.49 -3.90
CA TRP A 87 -13.35 -12.92 -4.03
C TRP A 87 -13.15 -13.62 -2.66
N PHE A 88 -12.75 -12.89 -1.61
CA PHE A 88 -12.68 -13.44 -0.25
C PHE A 88 -14.05 -13.73 0.38
N GLU A 89 -15.15 -13.33 -0.25
CA GLU A 89 -16.49 -13.76 0.17
C GLU A 89 -16.64 -15.29 0.08
N VAL A 90 -15.89 -15.96 -0.82
CA VAL A 90 -15.83 -17.43 -0.92
C VAL A 90 -15.36 -18.08 0.39
N ILE A 91 -14.53 -17.39 1.16
CA ILE A 91 -14.05 -17.86 2.48
C ILE A 91 -14.82 -17.22 3.65
N GLY A 92 -15.94 -16.54 3.36
CA GLY A 92 -16.83 -15.94 4.35
C GLY A 92 -16.40 -14.55 4.85
N LEU A 93 -15.44 -13.89 4.20
CA LEU A 93 -15.05 -12.51 4.53
C LEU A 93 -15.83 -11.51 3.69
N ASN A 94 -16.57 -10.64 4.36
CA ASN A 94 -17.22 -9.50 3.68
C ASN A 94 -16.17 -8.52 3.14
N PHE A 95 -16.51 -7.78 2.08
CA PHE A 95 -15.65 -6.75 1.47
C PHE A 95 -14.96 -5.83 2.49
N ILE A 96 -15.72 -5.29 3.45
CA ILE A 96 -15.19 -4.39 4.48
C ILE A 96 -14.13 -5.10 5.34
N GLN A 97 -14.37 -6.36 5.68
CA GLN A 97 -13.45 -7.16 6.49
C GLN A 97 -12.17 -7.48 5.70
N ALA A 98 -12.33 -7.96 4.47
CA ALA A 98 -11.21 -8.25 3.57
C ALA A 98 -10.35 -7.00 3.34
N SER A 99 -10.98 -5.85 3.10
CA SER A 99 -10.29 -4.56 2.92
C SER A 99 -9.45 -4.21 4.15
N VAL A 100 -10.00 -4.26 5.37
CA VAL A 100 -9.24 -3.95 6.58
C VAL A 100 -8.09 -4.92 6.80
N VAL A 101 -8.30 -6.22 6.56
CA VAL A 101 -7.24 -7.23 6.72
C VAL A 101 -6.10 -6.96 5.74
N ILE A 102 -6.40 -6.84 4.44
CA ILE A 102 -5.39 -6.75 3.39
C ILE A 102 -4.72 -5.38 3.35
N CYS A 103 -5.48 -4.29 3.52
CA CYS A 103 -4.98 -2.93 3.35
C CYS A 103 -4.41 -2.32 4.63
N VAL A 104 -4.71 -2.88 5.81
CA VAL A 104 -4.28 -2.32 7.10
C VAL A 104 -3.50 -3.35 7.91
N ILE A 105 -4.10 -4.49 8.23
CA ILE A 105 -3.51 -5.48 9.14
C ILE A 105 -2.24 -6.09 8.52
N VAL A 106 -2.31 -6.56 7.28
CA VAL A 106 -1.18 -7.18 6.58
C VAL A 106 0.02 -6.21 6.48
N PRO A 107 -0.14 -4.95 6.00
CA PRO A 107 0.97 -4.00 5.98
C PRO A 107 1.58 -3.71 7.35
N ILE A 108 0.75 -3.58 8.39
CA ILE A 108 1.23 -3.36 9.76
C ILE A 108 2.06 -4.56 10.24
N ILE A 109 1.60 -5.79 9.99
CA ILE A 109 2.34 -7.01 10.32
C ILE A 109 3.70 -7.03 9.61
N ILE A 110 3.73 -6.75 8.30
CA ILE A 110 4.98 -6.71 7.52
C ILE A 110 5.95 -5.69 8.11
N ILE A 111 5.49 -4.48 8.43
CA ILE A 111 6.33 -3.44 9.05
C ILE A 111 6.85 -3.89 10.41
N MET A 112 6.01 -4.48 11.26
CA MET A 112 6.44 -5.00 12.57
C MET A 112 7.52 -6.08 12.44
N VAL A 113 7.37 -7.01 11.49
CA VAL A 113 8.36 -8.04 11.20
C VAL A 113 9.67 -7.42 10.72
N LEU A 114 9.62 -6.48 9.78
CA LEU A 114 10.80 -5.77 9.28
C LEU A 114 11.52 -5.00 10.41
N MET A 115 10.76 -4.31 11.26
CA MET A 115 11.33 -3.61 12.43
C MET A 115 11.98 -4.56 13.43
N TYR A 116 11.36 -5.71 13.70
CA TYR A 116 11.92 -6.73 14.59
C TYR A 116 13.24 -7.30 14.04
N ILE A 117 13.27 -7.64 12.75
CA ILE A 117 14.50 -8.10 12.07
C ILE A 117 15.59 -7.04 12.15
N ASN A 118 15.27 -5.78 11.84
CA ASN A 118 16.22 -4.68 11.91
C ASN A 118 16.81 -4.52 13.34
N LYS A 119 15.97 -4.60 14.38
CA LYS A 119 16.42 -4.53 15.77
C LYS A 119 17.33 -5.70 16.14
N LYS A 120 16.98 -6.93 15.70
CA LYS A 120 17.79 -8.13 15.93
C LYS A 120 19.16 -8.02 15.28
N MET A 121 19.24 -7.52 14.05
CA MET A 121 20.53 -7.36 13.37
C MET A 121 21.41 -6.32 14.06
N LYS A 122 20.86 -5.17 14.47
CA LYS A 122 21.61 -4.17 15.25
C LYS A 122 22.16 -4.71 16.56
N LYS A 123 21.43 -5.60 17.24
CA LYS A 123 21.88 -6.24 18.49
C LYS A 123 23.03 -7.23 18.27
N ASN A 124 23.12 -7.86 17.10
CA ASN A 124 24.18 -8.82 16.80
C ASN A 124 25.49 -8.16 16.34
N GLU A 125 25.48 -6.85 16.07
CA GLU A 125 26.64 -6.08 15.60
C GLU A 125 27.36 -5.29 16.70
N GLY A 126 26.83 -5.30 17.94
CA GLY A 126 27.44 -4.65 19.11
C GLY A 126 27.74 -5.67 20.20
#